data_AF-A0A9E3FDX9-F1
#
_entry.id   AF-A0A9E3FDX9-F1
#
_cell.length_a   1.000
_cell.length_b   1.000
_cell.length_c   1.000
_cell.angle_alpha   90.00
_cell.angle_beta   90.00
_cell.angle_gamma   90.00
#
_symmetry.space_group_name_H-M   'P 1'
#
loop_
_entity.id
_entity.type
_entity.pdbx_description
1 polymer ?
#
loop_
_entity_poly.entity_id
_entity_poly.type
_entity_poly.pdbx_seq_one_letter_code
_entity_poly.pdbx_strand_id
1 'polypeptide(L)'
;MLQAVRGLYMRQPTETKRGRPARFAREHLLRVDSTLRAVLARETSIGVRSFVGQYLPILDFPRDVREPLERGEINLFEAHQLARLTPKRLGCTNGEARAYLRKLLNAHLLKQEPSTRLRQRVKEALGELREPDPVETEVVAVDKADELLEADPLDSSHLFFEELRRIGRALREMKPEELTDEDVNELMPAVDQVSVALMQIERRRLRRQEVPRKIRI
;
A
#
# COMPACT_ATOMS: atom_id res chain seq x y z
N MET A 1 -18.10 -2.95 4.62
CA MET A 1 -18.14 -4.39 4.30
C MET A 1 -16.93 -4.79 3.44
N LEU A 2 -16.69 -4.15 2.29
CA LEU A 2 -15.57 -4.50 1.39
C LEU A 2 -14.18 -4.41 2.06
N GLN A 3 -13.92 -3.38 2.87
CA GLN A 3 -12.68 -3.31 3.66
C GLN A 3 -12.52 -4.47 4.68
N ALA A 4 -13.63 -5.07 5.15
CA ALA A 4 -13.58 -6.26 6.00
C ALA A 4 -13.28 -7.54 5.20
N VAL A 5 -13.71 -7.60 3.93
CA VAL A 5 -13.33 -8.67 2.99
C VAL A 5 -11.82 -8.65 2.74
N ARG A 6 -11.22 -7.45 2.61
CA ARG A 6 -9.76 -7.27 2.51
C ARG A 6 -9.00 -7.98 3.63
N GLY A 7 -9.53 -7.91 4.87
CA GLY A 7 -8.93 -8.48 6.07
C GLY A 7 -9.27 -9.94 6.34
N LEU A 8 -10.04 -10.62 5.47
CA LEU A 8 -10.59 -11.96 5.75
C LEU A 8 -9.53 -13.04 6.00
N TYR A 9 -8.37 -12.92 5.35
CA TYR A 9 -7.26 -13.88 5.46
C TYR A 9 -6.14 -13.42 6.41
N MET A 10 -6.35 -12.34 7.16
CA MET A 10 -5.48 -12.01 8.29
C MET A 10 -6.03 -12.74 9.53
N ARG A 11 -5.14 -13.23 10.41
CA ARG A 11 -5.55 -13.85 11.70
C ARG A 11 -6.54 -12.91 12.38
N GLN A 12 -7.77 -13.38 12.56
CA GLN A 12 -8.80 -12.54 13.15
C GLN A 12 -8.61 -12.50 14.67
N PRO A 13 -8.84 -11.35 15.32
CA PRO A 13 -8.78 -11.23 16.79
C PRO A 13 -9.75 -12.19 17.52
N THR A 14 -10.72 -12.75 16.81
CA THR A 14 -11.62 -13.79 17.32
C THR A 14 -10.89 -15.10 17.68
N GLU A 15 -9.76 -15.41 17.05
CA GLU A 15 -8.91 -16.56 17.45
C GLU A 15 -8.13 -16.29 18.73
N THR A 16 -7.88 -15.01 19.07
CA THR A 16 -7.12 -14.60 20.26
C THR A 16 -8.00 -14.29 21.47
N LYS A 17 -9.33 -14.44 21.37
CA LYS A 17 -10.33 -14.05 22.40
C LYS A 17 -10.15 -12.60 22.92
N ARG A 18 -9.43 -11.75 22.18
CA ARG A 18 -9.15 -10.35 22.53
C ARG A 18 -9.61 -9.45 21.38
N GLY A 19 -10.38 -8.41 21.70
CA GLY A 19 -10.80 -7.38 20.74
C GLY A 19 -12.30 -7.23 20.56
N ARG A 20 -12.69 -6.22 19.77
CA ARG A 20 -14.09 -5.91 19.47
C ARG A 20 -14.68 -7.02 18.59
N PRO A 21 -15.93 -7.48 18.85
CA PRO A 21 -16.58 -8.47 18.01
C PRO A 21 -16.67 -8.00 16.55
N ALA A 22 -16.49 -8.94 15.62
CA ALA A 22 -16.52 -8.63 14.19
C ALA A 22 -17.89 -8.07 13.79
N ARG A 23 -17.89 -6.95 13.06
CA ARG A 23 -19.13 -6.28 12.59
C ARG A 23 -19.94 -7.12 11.60
N PHE A 24 -19.31 -8.05 10.89
CA PHE A 24 -19.92 -8.88 9.87
C PHE A 24 -19.58 -10.35 10.13
N ALA A 25 -20.56 -11.25 9.92
CA ALA A 25 -20.34 -12.68 10.00
C ALA A 25 -19.34 -13.14 8.93
N ARG A 26 -18.45 -14.07 9.29
CA ARG A 26 -17.42 -14.61 8.39
C ARG A 26 -18.00 -15.24 7.13
N GLU A 27 -19.12 -15.95 7.27
CA GLU A 27 -19.82 -16.57 6.13
C GLU A 27 -20.26 -15.54 5.09
N HIS A 28 -20.77 -14.39 5.53
CA HIS A 28 -21.15 -13.31 4.61
C HIS A 28 -19.93 -12.73 3.91
N LEU A 29 -18.82 -12.54 4.63
CA LEU A 29 -17.59 -12.03 4.03
C LEU A 29 -17.00 -13.03 3.01
N LEU A 30 -17.07 -14.33 3.28
CA LEU A 30 -16.66 -15.39 2.35
C LEU A 30 -17.50 -15.39 1.06
N ARG A 31 -18.83 -15.22 1.18
CA ARG A 31 -19.71 -15.10 0.01
C ARG A 31 -19.38 -13.88 -0.85
N VAL A 32 -19.08 -12.75 -0.21
CA VAL A 32 -18.69 -11.54 -0.94
C VAL A 32 -17.33 -11.73 -1.60
N ASP A 33 -16.36 -12.32 -0.90
CA ASP A 33 -15.04 -12.64 -1.46
C ASP A 33 -15.14 -13.53 -2.70
N SER A 34 -15.87 -14.65 -2.62
CA SER A 34 -16.03 -15.57 -3.75
C SER A 34 -16.69 -14.91 -4.95
N THR A 35 -17.74 -14.11 -4.72
CA THR A 35 -18.42 -13.35 -5.78
C THR A 35 -17.45 -12.36 -6.44
N LEU A 36 -16.68 -11.61 -5.65
CA LEU A 36 -15.71 -10.65 -6.17
C LEU A 36 -14.59 -11.35 -6.95
N ARG A 37 -14.09 -12.49 -6.48
CA ARG A 37 -13.11 -13.29 -7.24
C ARG A 37 -13.64 -13.70 -8.59
N ALA A 38 -14.87 -14.20 -8.65
CA ALA A 38 -15.48 -14.63 -9.91
C ALA A 38 -15.63 -13.47 -10.90
N VAL A 39 -16.07 -12.30 -10.43
CA VAL A 39 -16.18 -11.11 -11.28
C VAL A 39 -14.80 -10.62 -11.73
N LEU A 40 -13.86 -10.49 -10.80
CA LEU A 40 -12.53 -9.97 -11.11
C LEU A 40 -11.75 -10.90 -12.04
N ALA A 41 -11.84 -12.22 -11.87
CA ALA A 41 -11.17 -13.20 -12.74
C ALA A 41 -11.71 -13.17 -14.18
N ARG A 42 -12.97 -12.75 -14.38
CA ARG A 42 -13.56 -12.61 -15.72
C ARG A 42 -13.08 -11.35 -16.43
N GLU A 43 -12.92 -10.25 -15.70
CA GLU A 43 -12.67 -8.93 -16.28
C GLU A 43 -11.20 -8.49 -16.18
N THR A 44 -10.42 -9.07 -15.26
CA THR A 44 -9.08 -8.58 -14.89
C THR A 44 -8.16 -9.70 -14.37
N SER A 45 -6.87 -9.42 -14.22
CA SER A 45 -5.91 -10.25 -13.47
C SER A 45 -5.71 -9.77 -12.02
N ILE A 46 -6.57 -8.88 -11.51
CA ILE A 46 -6.37 -8.22 -10.22
C ILE A 46 -7.02 -9.05 -9.11
N GLY A 47 -6.26 -9.36 -8.06
CA GLY A 47 -6.79 -10.02 -6.87
C GLY A 47 -7.73 -9.12 -6.05
N VAL A 48 -8.72 -9.72 -5.37
CA VAL A 48 -9.73 -9.01 -4.56
C VAL A 48 -9.11 -8.01 -3.58
N ARG A 49 -8.00 -8.37 -2.95
CA ARG A 49 -7.33 -7.52 -1.96
C ARG A 49 -6.73 -6.26 -2.59
N SER A 50 -6.05 -6.39 -3.72
CA SER A 50 -5.54 -5.26 -4.50
C SER A 50 -6.69 -4.42 -5.04
N PHE A 51 -7.76 -5.05 -5.55
CA PHE A 51 -8.95 -4.36 -6.02
C PHE A 51 -9.57 -3.49 -4.92
N VAL A 52 -9.87 -4.06 -3.76
CA VAL A 52 -10.48 -3.34 -2.63
C VAL A 52 -9.51 -2.31 -2.01
N GLY A 53 -8.21 -2.61 -2.00
CA GLY A 53 -7.19 -1.77 -1.37
C GLY A 53 -6.70 -0.60 -2.23
N GLN A 54 -6.65 -0.76 -3.56
CA GLN A 54 -6.04 0.21 -4.47
C GLN A 54 -7.03 0.77 -5.50
N TYR A 55 -7.84 -0.08 -6.11
CA TYR A 55 -8.67 0.33 -7.24
C TYR A 55 -10.03 0.88 -6.82
N LEU A 56 -10.71 0.23 -5.88
CA LEU A 56 -12.00 0.69 -5.38
C LEU A 56 -11.94 2.11 -4.77
N PRO A 57 -10.89 2.50 -3.99
CA PRO A 57 -10.76 3.85 -3.48
C PRO A 57 -10.72 4.97 -4.54
N ILE A 58 -10.38 4.66 -5.80
CA ILE A 58 -10.35 5.65 -6.89
C ILE A 58 -11.71 6.34 -7.06
N LEU A 59 -12.81 5.61 -6.80
CA LEU A 59 -14.17 6.14 -6.87
C LEU A 59 -14.43 7.26 -5.87
N ASP A 60 -13.68 7.29 -4.77
CA ASP A 60 -13.79 8.30 -3.71
C ASP A 60 -12.74 9.40 -3.84
N PHE A 61 -11.80 9.29 -4.79
CA PHE A 61 -10.77 10.31 -4.98
C PHE A 61 -11.40 11.65 -5.41
N PRO A 62 -10.84 12.79 -4.95
CA PRO A 62 -11.23 14.10 -5.46
C PRO A 62 -11.11 14.13 -6.99
N ARG A 63 -12.02 14.84 -7.65
CA ARG A 63 -12.02 15.00 -9.11
C ARG A 63 -10.68 15.53 -9.64
N ASP A 64 -10.06 16.44 -8.87
CA ASP A 64 -8.74 17.01 -9.13
C ASP A 64 -7.58 15.98 -9.12
N VAL A 65 -7.80 14.78 -8.59
CA VAL A 65 -6.85 13.65 -8.64
C VAL A 65 -7.26 12.65 -9.72
N ARG A 66 -8.56 12.38 -9.83
CA ARG A 66 -9.10 11.37 -10.77
C ARG A 66 -8.87 11.75 -12.23
N GLU A 67 -9.11 13.01 -12.59
CA GLU A 67 -8.93 13.47 -13.97
C GLU A 67 -7.46 13.33 -14.46
N PRO A 68 -6.43 13.79 -13.72
CA PRO A 68 -5.03 13.52 -14.07
C PRO A 68 -4.69 12.03 -14.13
N LEU A 69 -5.25 11.20 -13.25
CA LEU A 69 -5.05 9.75 -13.25
C LEU A 69 -5.65 9.11 -14.52
N GLU A 70 -6.86 9.50 -14.92
CA GLU A 70 -7.52 9.04 -16.14
C GLU A 70 -6.76 9.45 -17.41
N ARG A 71 -6.15 10.64 -17.41
CA ARG A 71 -5.27 11.11 -18.50
C ARG A 71 -3.88 10.48 -18.50
N GLY A 72 -3.52 9.71 -17.47
CA GLY A 72 -2.19 9.12 -17.32
C GLY A 72 -1.09 10.13 -16.96
N GLU A 73 -1.44 11.33 -16.49
CA GLU A 73 -0.48 12.36 -16.05
C GLU A 73 0.17 12.00 -14.71
N ILE A 74 -0.55 11.23 -13.89
CA ILE A 74 -0.05 10.66 -12.65
C ILE A 74 -0.34 9.17 -12.62
N ASN A 75 0.49 8.41 -11.90
CA ASN A 75 0.24 6.99 -11.69
C ASN A 75 -0.65 6.73 -10.46
N LEU A 76 -1.09 5.47 -10.30
CA LEU A 76 -1.97 5.07 -9.20
C LEU A 76 -1.35 5.34 -7.82
N PHE A 77 -0.04 5.13 -7.67
CA PHE A 77 0.66 5.40 -6.41
C PHE A 77 0.60 6.88 -6.04
N GLU A 78 0.83 7.78 -7.00
CA GLU A 78 0.77 9.23 -6.81
C GLU A 78 -0.65 9.70 -6.49
N ALA A 79 -1.65 9.15 -7.19
CA ALA A 79 -3.06 9.43 -6.93
C ALA A 79 -3.45 9.06 -5.49
N HIS A 80 -3.00 7.89 -5.01
CA HIS A 80 -3.18 7.50 -3.62
C HIS A 80 -2.56 8.49 -2.63
N GLN A 81 -1.34 8.97 -2.88
CA GLN A 81 -0.73 9.96 -1.98
C GLN A 81 -1.52 11.27 -1.97
N LEU A 82 -1.95 11.76 -3.13
CA LEU A 82 -2.72 13.00 -3.24
C LEU A 82 -4.11 12.88 -2.60
N ALA A 83 -4.78 11.73 -2.73
CA ALA A 83 -6.10 11.49 -2.16
C ALA A 83 -6.12 11.59 -0.62
N ARG A 84 -4.95 11.49 0.04
CA ARG A 84 -4.81 11.63 1.49
C ARG A 84 -5.00 13.08 1.96
N LEU A 85 -4.80 14.06 1.08
CA LEU A 85 -4.93 15.49 1.34
C LEU A 85 -6.41 15.90 1.46
N THR A 86 -7.06 15.38 2.50
CA THR A 86 -8.46 15.66 2.81
C THR A 86 -8.58 16.84 3.78
N PRO A 87 -9.69 17.59 3.76
CA PRO A 87 -9.88 18.73 4.66
C PRO A 87 -9.75 18.33 6.14
N LYS A 88 -10.28 17.15 6.49
CA LYS A 88 -10.21 16.59 7.84
C LYS A 88 -8.76 16.35 8.29
N ARG A 89 -7.89 15.86 7.40
CA ARG A 89 -6.49 15.55 7.73
C ARG A 89 -5.58 16.77 7.71
N LEU A 90 -5.92 17.75 6.89
CA LEU A 90 -5.20 19.02 6.83
C LEU A 90 -5.70 20.04 7.88
N GLY A 91 -6.80 19.74 8.58
CA GLY A 91 -7.41 20.66 9.55
C GLY A 91 -7.95 21.95 8.92
N CYS A 92 -8.37 21.90 7.66
CA CYS A 92 -8.77 23.08 6.88
C CYS A 92 -10.11 22.90 6.14
N THR A 93 -10.55 23.92 5.41
CA THR A 93 -11.79 23.86 4.62
C THR A 93 -11.64 23.04 3.33
N ASN A 94 -12.77 22.64 2.74
CA ASN A 94 -12.79 21.94 1.45
C ASN A 94 -12.09 22.73 0.33
N GLY A 95 -12.27 24.04 0.29
CA GLY A 95 -11.65 24.90 -0.71
C GLY A 95 -10.13 24.95 -0.56
N GLU A 96 -9.64 25.10 0.65
CA GLU A 96 -8.21 25.16 0.96
C GLU A 96 -7.51 23.82 0.67
N ALA A 97 -8.10 22.70 1.07
CA ALA A 97 -7.56 21.37 0.78
C ALA A 97 -7.42 21.14 -0.74
N ARG A 98 -8.45 21.50 -1.52
CA ARG A 98 -8.40 21.41 -2.99
C ARG A 98 -7.35 22.34 -3.61
N ALA A 99 -7.28 23.58 -3.13
CA ALA A 99 -6.28 24.54 -3.63
C ALA A 99 -4.85 24.05 -3.34
N TYR A 100 -4.62 23.51 -2.14
CA TYR A 100 -3.34 22.92 -1.76
C TYR A 100 -3.00 21.70 -2.63
N LEU A 101 -3.95 20.79 -2.82
CA LEU A 101 -3.80 19.62 -3.68
C LEU A 101 -3.42 20.02 -5.11
N ARG A 102 -4.16 20.95 -5.73
CA ARG A 102 -3.86 21.45 -7.08
C ARG A 102 -2.47 22.07 -7.18
N LYS A 103 -2.09 22.88 -6.18
CA LYS A 103 -0.75 23.48 -6.11
C LYS A 103 0.35 22.42 -6.06
N LEU A 104 0.15 21.38 -5.26
CA LEU A 104 1.12 20.30 -5.07
C LEU A 104 1.22 19.41 -6.31
N LEU A 105 0.08 19.07 -6.93
CA LEU A 105 0.01 18.36 -8.20
C LEU A 105 0.70 19.13 -9.34
N ASN A 106 0.36 20.41 -9.52
CA ASN A 106 0.96 21.24 -10.57
C ASN A 106 2.48 21.33 -10.39
N ALA A 107 2.95 21.50 -9.15
CA ALA A 107 4.38 21.50 -8.87
C ALA A 107 5.06 20.17 -9.19
N HIS A 108 4.38 19.03 -8.97
CA HIS A 108 4.87 17.70 -9.32
C HIS A 108 4.96 17.50 -10.83
N LEU A 109 3.90 17.84 -11.56
CA LEU A 109 3.84 17.71 -13.02
C LEU A 109 4.85 18.63 -13.72
N LEU A 110 4.99 19.89 -13.28
CA LEU A 110 5.94 20.84 -13.86
C LEU A 110 7.40 20.42 -13.68
N LYS A 111 7.73 19.83 -12.53
CA LYS A 111 9.11 19.44 -12.20
C LYS A 111 9.44 18.00 -12.56
N GLN A 112 8.44 17.21 -12.99
CA GLN A 112 8.53 15.76 -13.20
C GLN A 112 9.26 15.07 -12.03
N GLU A 113 8.88 15.43 -10.80
CA GLU A 113 9.55 14.91 -9.62
C GLU A 113 9.31 13.40 -9.49
N PRO A 114 10.28 12.62 -8.96
CA PRO A 114 10.03 11.23 -8.64
C PRO A 114 8.88 11.12 -7.63
N SER A 115 8.03 10.10 -7.77
CA SER A 115 6.87 9.87 -6.89
C SER A 115 7.23 9.79 -5.39
N THR A 116 8.49 9.44 -5.06
CA THR A 116 9.00 9.46 -3.68
C THR A 116 9.04 10.87 -3.07
N ARG A 117 9.36 11.89 -3.87
CA ARG A 117 9.32 13.29 -3.44
C ARG A 117 7.88 13.74 -3.20
N LEU A 118 6.96 13.35 -4.07
CA LEU A 118 5.53 13.62 -3.88
C LEU A 118 5.04 13.05 -2.55
N ARG A 119 5.35 11.77 -2.28
CA ARG A 119 5.03 11.11 -1.00
C ARG A 119 5.61 11.87 0.18
N GLN A 120 6.87 12.31 0.11
CA GLN A 120 7.50 13.07 1.18
C GLN A 120 6.77 14.40 1.44
N ARG A 121 6.47 15.18 0.40
CA ARG A 121 5.74 16.45 0.52
C ARG A 121 4.33 16.27 1.07
N VAL A 122 3.67 15.17 0.72
CA VAL A 122 2.37 14.79 1.30
C VAL A 122 2.53 14.45 2.79
N LYS A 123 3.54 13.66 3.17
CA LYS A 123 3.82 13.36 4.59
C LYS A 123 4.13 14.62 5.40
N GLU A 124 4.93 15.52 4.84
CA GLU A 124 5.22 16.84 5.42
C GLU A 124 3.94 17.64 5.65
N ALA A 125 3.08 17.72 4.63
CA ALA A 125 1.80 18.42 4.73
C ALA A 125 0.85 17.85 5.79
N LEU A 126 0.92 16.54 6.01
CA LEU A 126 0.12 15.81 6.99
C LEU A 126 0.77 15.76 8.39
N GLY A 127 1.98 16.30 8.56
CA GLY A 127 2.70 16.25 9.84
C GLY A 127 3.21 14.85 10.22
N GLU A 128 3.36 13.95 9.24
CA GLU A 128 3.74 12.54 9.45
C GLU A 128 5.26 12.29 9.40
N LEU A 129 6.07 13.34 9.26
CA LEU A 129 7.51 13.26 9.47
C LEU A 129 7.79 13.34 10.97
N ARG A 130 7.64 12.23 11.69
CA ARG A 130 8.28 12.05 13.00
C ARG A 130 9.64 11.40 12.81
N GLU A 131 10.70 12.03 13.32
CA GLU A 131 11.99 11.36 13.51
C GLU A 131 11.84 10.34 14.65
N PRO A 132 12.33 9.10 14.50
CA PRO A 132 12.37 8.16 15.61
C PRO A 132 13.39 8.65 16.64
N ASP A 133 12.95 8.79 17.89
CA ASP A 133 13.79 9.12 19.04
C ASP A 133 14.85 8.01 19.24
N PRO A 134 16.15 8.31 19.33
CA PRO A 134 17.23 7.30 19.32
C PRO A 134 17.37 6.44 20.59
N VAL A 135 16.48 6.58 21.59
CA VAL A 135 16.64 5.93 22.91
C VAL A 135 15.98 4.54 23.00
N GLU A 136 15.30 4.09 21.94
CA GLU A 136 14.33 3.00 22.04
C GLU A 136 14.67 1.85 21.07
N THR A 137 15.80 1.17 21.30
CA THR A 137 16.39 0.24 20.31
C THR A 137 16.15 -1.26 20.59
N GLU A 138 15.56 -1.67 21.71
CA GLU A 138 15.33 -3.11 21.96
C GLU A 138 13.90 -3.50 22.34
N VAL A 139 13.13 -2.65 23.03
CA VAL A 139 11.71 -2.94 23.35
C VAL A 139 10.78 -2.62 22.16
N VAL A 140 11.21 -1.70 21.28
CA VAL A 140 10.45 -1.20 20.13
C VAL A 140 10.38 -2.18 18.96
N ALA A 141 11.15 -3.27 18.94
CA ALA A 141 11.00 -4.30 17.91
C ALA A 141 9.65 -5.03 18.01
N VAL A 142 9.07 -5.11 19.22
CA VAL A 142 7.77 -5.72 19.48
C VAL A 142 6.65 -4.67 19.42
N ASP A 143 6.86 -3.46 19.94
CA ASP A 143 5.87 -2.37 19.87
C ASP A 143 5.75 -1.76 18.45
N LYS A 144 6.77 -1.85 17.58
CA LYS A 144 6.65 -1.52 16.15
C LYS A 144 5.71 -2.45 15.38
N ALA A 145 5.39 -3.63 15.92
CA ALA A 145 4.37 -4.48 15.33
C ALA A 145 2.97 -3.89 15.52
N ASP A 146 2.76 -3.11 16.59
CA ASP A 146 1.51 -2.40 16.89
C ASP A 146 1.50 -0.96 16.36
N GLU A 147 2.63 -0.24 16.25
CA GLU A 147 2.67 1.07 15.54
C GLU A 147 2.43 0.94 14.03
N LEU A 148 2.58 -0.27 13.46
CA LEU A 148 2.09 -0.59 12.11
C LEU A 148 0.56 -0.59 12.01
N LEU A 149 -0.17 -0.40 13.11
CA LEU A 149 -1.62 -0.16 13.14
C LEU A 149 -1.99 1.31 12.88
N GLU A 150 -1.03 2.25 12.82
CA GLU A 150 -1.25 3.62 12.30
C GLU A 150 -0.92 3.74 10.80
N ALA A 151 -0.92 2.64 10.06
CA ALA A 151 -0.68 2.66 8.64
C ALA A 151 -1.89 3.18 7.87
N ASP A 152 -1.67 4.19 7.03
CA ASP A 152 -2.70 4.73 6.15
C ASP A 152 -3.24 3.64 5.21
N PRO A 153 -4.55 3.29 5.29
CA PRO A 153 -5.15 2.27 4.45
C PRO A 153 -5.02 2.52 2.95
N LEU A 154 -4.72 3.76 2.55
CA LEU A 154 -4.54 4.21 1.18
C LEU A 154 -3.06 4.28 0.75
N ASP A 155 -2.07 4.07 1.62
CA ASP A 155 -0.67 4.01 1.19
C ASP A 155 -0.40 2.68 0.46
N SER A 156 -0.29 2.75 -0.86
CA SER A 156 -0.03 1.59 -1.73
C SER A 156 1.29 0.87 -1.42
N SER A 157 2.29 1.58 -0.86
CA SER A 157 3.49 0.93 -0.32
C SER A 157 3.17 0.03 0.86
N HIS A 158 2.25 0.44 1.74
CA HIS A 158 1.87 -0.37 2.88
C HIS A 158 1.18 -1.66 2.43
N LEU A 159 0.24 -1.58 1.48
CA LEU A 159 -0.43 -2.76 0.95
C LEU A 159 0.56 -3.77 0.35
N PHE A 160 1.57 -3.28 -0.38
CA PHE A 160 2.63 -4.15 -0.91
C PHE A 160 3.36 -4.92 0.19
N PHE A 161 3.77 -4.25 1.28
CA PHE A 161 4.43 -4.91 2.40
C PHE A 161 3.49 -5.84 3.19
N GLU A 162 2.20 -5.51 3.29
CA GLU A 162 1.20 -6.42 3.88
C GLU A 162 1.06 -7.72 3.08
N GLU A 163 1.02 -7.65 1.74
CA GLU A 163 0.96 -8.84 0.90
C GLU A 163 2.23 -9.68 1.05
N LEU A 164 3.42 -9.07 1.03
CA LEU A 164 4.66 -9.80 1.23
C LEU A 164 4.73 -10.51 2.58
N ARG A 165 4.26 -9.87 3.66
CA ARG A 165 4.17 -10.52 4.98
C ARG A 165 3.18 -11.68 4.98
N ARG A 166 2.06 -11.54 4.29
CA ARG A 166 1.07 -12.61 4.16
C ARG A 166 1.65 -13.80 3.40
N ILE A 167 2.28 -13.55 2.25
CA ILE A 167 2.97 -14.57 1.45
C ILE A 167 4.04 -15.24 2.31
N GLY A 168 4.89 -14.47 3.00
CA GLY A 168 5.92 -15.01 3.88
C GLY A 168 5.39 -15.85 5.04
N ARG A 169 4.20 -15.54 5.58
CA ARG A 169 3.54 -16.41 6.57
C ARG A 169 3.02 -17.70 5.95
N ALA A 170 2.34 -17.61 4.80
CA ALA A 170 1.83 -18.79 4.10
C ALA A 170 2.98 -19.74 3.72
N LEU A 171 4.09 -19.21 3.20
CA LEU A 171 5.29 -19.98 2.87
C LEU A 171 5.93 -20.68 4.10
N ARG A 172 5.81 -20.11 5.30
CA ARG A 172 6.32 -20.75 6.54
C ARG A 172 5.42 -21.87 7.06
N GLU A 173 4.13 -21.80 6.75
CA GLU A 173 3.14 -22.78 7.21
C GLU A 173 3.06 -23.97 6.25
N MET A 174 3.33 -23.76 4.95
CA MET A 174 3.39 -24.83 3.95
C MET A 174 4.62 -25.71 4.12
N LYS A 175 4.41 -27.03 3.98
CA LYS A 175 5.51 -28.00 3.92
C LYS A 175 5.89 -28.31 2.48
N PRO A 176 7.16 -28.67 2.19
CA PRO A 176 7.58 -29.02 0.83
C PRO A 176 6.76 -30.15 0.22
N GLU A 177 6.32 -31.13 1.03
CA GLU A 177 5.55 -32.28 0.56
C GLU A 177 4.10 -31.93 0.19
N GLU A 178 3.63 -30.73 0.55
CA GLU A 178 2.28 -30.23 0.24
C GLU A 178 2.24 -29.52 -1.13
N LEU A 179 3.39 -29.28 -1.76
CA LEU A 179 3.47 -28.64 -3.07
C LEU A 179 3.40 -29.69 -4.18
N THR A 180 2.43 -29.53 -5.09
CA THR A 180 2.37 -30.36 -6.29
C THR A 180 3.26 -29.78 -7.39
N ASP A 181 3.62 -30.61 -8.38
CA ASP A 181 4.35 -30.14 -9.56
C ASP A 181 3.58 -29.04 -10.31
N GLU A 182 2.25 -29.08 -10.29
CA GLU A 182 1.39 -28.05 -10.89
C GLU A 182 1.55 -26.71 -10.14
N ASP A 183 1.49 -26.73 -8.80
CA ASP A 183 1.70 -25.53 -7.97
C ASP A 183 3.08 -24.91 -8.20
N VAL A 184 4.13 -25.74 -8.29
CA VAL A 184 5.49 -25.28 -8.55
C VAL A 184 5.59 -24.64 -9.93
N ASN A 185 5.02 -25.27 -10.96
CA ASN A 185 5.03 -24.75 -12.32
C ASN A 185 4.24 -23.44 -12.45
N GLU A 186 3.17 -23.26 -11.67
CA GLU A 186 2.39 -22.02 -11.64
C GLU A 186 3.13 -20.88 -10.89
N LEU A 187 3.75 -21.20 -9.74
CA LEU A 187 4.32 -20.18 -8.85
C LEU A 187 5.72 -19.72 -9.24
N MET A 188 6.55 -20.61 -9.79
CA MET A 188 7.95 -20.29 -10.13
C MET A 188 8.10 -19.09 -11.07
N PRO A 189 7.31 -18.95 -12.16
CA PRO A 189 7.38 -17.77 -13.02
C PRO A 189 7.12 -16.44 -12.27
N ALA A 190 6.21 -16.44 -11.30
CA ALA A 190 5.92 -15.25 -10.49
C ALA A 190 7.07 -14.93 -9.54
N VAL A 191 7.70 -15.95 -8.94
CA VAL A 191 8.87 -15.80 -8.08
C VAL A 191 10.05 -15.22 -8.87
N ASP A 192 10.27 -15.69 -10.09
CA ASP A 192 11.32 -15.17 -10.97
C ASP A 192 11.10 -13.69 -11.33
N GLN A 193 9.86 -13.32 -11.68
CA GLN A 193 9.51 -11.92 -11.97
C GLN A 193 9.75 -11.01 -10.76
N VAL A 194 9.36 -11.44 -9.56
CA VAL A 194 9.62 -10.70 -8.32
C VAL A 194 11.13 -10.57 -8.08
N SER A 195 11.88 -11.65 -8.29
CA SER A 195 13.34 -11.66 -8.10
C SER A 195 14.05 -10.69 -9.03
N VAL A 196 13.68 -10.67 -10.32
CA VAL A 196 14.20 -9.71 -11.31
C VAL A 196 13.89 -8.27 -10.89
N ALA A 197 12.65 -7.99 -10.46
CA ALA A 197 12.26 -6.67 -10.01
C ALA A 197 13.07 -6.21 -8.78
N LEU A 198 13.29 -7.11 -7.81
CA LEU A 198 14.09 -6.83 -6.62
C LEU A 198 15.57 -6.57 -6.98
N MET A 199 16.16 -7.37 -7.86
CA MET A 199 17.53 -7.14 -8.35
C MET A 199 17.68 -5.76 -9.02
N GLN A 200 16.69 -5.34 -9.80
CA GLN A 200 16.70 -3.99 -10.41
C GLN A 200 16.61 -2.89 -9.35
N ILE A 201 15.81 -3.08 -8.30
CA ILE A 201 15.73 -2.14 -7.16
C ILE A 201 17.08 -2.06 -6.44
N GLU A 202 17.70 -3.21 -6.16
CA GLU A 202 19.00 -3.28 -5.49
C GLU A 202 20.10 -2.60 -6.32
N ARG A 203 20.18 -2.90 -7.63
CA ARG A 203 21.11 -2.21 -8.54
C ARG A 203 20.92 -0.69 -8.53
N ARG A 204 19.67 -0.21 -8.53
CA ARG A 204 19.37 1.24 -8.41
C ARG A 204 19.83 1.81 -7.06
N ARG A 205 19.71 1.04 -5.98
CA ARG A 205 20.17 1.44 -4.64
C ARG A 205 21.70 1.55 -4.59
N LEU A 206 22.42 0.55 -5.09
CA LEU A 206 23.88 0.55 -5.12
C LEU A 206 24.42 1.72 -5.93
N ARG A 207 23.87 1.96 -7.13
CA ARG A 207 24.23 3.13 -7.96
C ARG A 207 24.00 4.47 -7.26
N ARG A 208 22.99 4.58 -6.40
CA ARG A 208 22.74 5.81 -5.61
C ARG A 208 23.72 5.98 -4.45
N GLN A 209 24.27 4.89 -3.93
CA GLN A 209 25.28 4.91 -2.87
C GLN A 209 26.69 5.18 -3.42
N GLU A 210 26.97 4.79 -4.67
CA GLU A 210 28.25 4.99 -5.34
C GLU A 210 28.48 6.41 -5.89
N VAL A 211 27.48 7.29 -5.93
CA VAL A 211 27.69 8.71 -6.28
C VAL A 211 28.22 9.44 -5.04
N PRO A 212 29.53 9.76 -4.94
CA PRO A 212 30.03 10.51 -3.80
C PRO A 212 29.50 11.93 -3.93
N ARG A 213 29.11 12.52 -2.79
CA ARG A 213 28.95 13.97 -2.65
C ARG A 213 30.26 14.65 -3.07
N LYS A 214 30.42 15.01 -4.34
CA LYS A 214 31.36 16.04 -4.75
C LYS A 214 30.80 17.37 -4.24
N ILE A 215 31.04 17.62 -2.96
CA ILE A 215 30.95 18.95 -2.36
C ILE A 215 32.00 19.78 -3.09
N ARG A 216 31.54 20.75 -3.88
CA ARG A 216 32.37 21.85 -4.37
C ARG A 216 32.85 22.63 -3.14
N ILE A 217 34.16 22.70 -2.96
CA ILE A 217 34.85 23.78 -2.24
C ILE A 217 35.19 24.82 -3.29
#